data_AF-A0A958G715-F1
#
_entry.id   AF-A0A958G715-F1
#
_cell.length_a   1.000
_cell.length_b   1.000
_cell.length_c   1.000
_cell.angle_alpha   90.00
_cell.angle_beta   90.00
_cell.angle_gamma   90.00
#
_symmetry.space_group_name_H-M   'P 1'
#
loop_
_entity.id
_entity.type
_entity.pdbx_description
1 polymer ?
#
loop_
_entity_poly.entity_id
_entity_poly.type
_entity_poly.pdbx_seq_one_letter_code
_entity_poly.pdbx_strand_id
1 'polypeptide(L)' 'GTVFLANWDDGVRAYSYNGSSFSNTAHISDGGEALGVAVGSDGTVFLANSLDGLRAYSYDGNSFSN' A
#
# COMPACT_ATOMS: atom_id res chain seq x y z
N GLY A 1 -10.87 -5.76 -7.99
CA GLY A 1 -10.53 -4.57 -7.19
C GLY A 1 -9.17 -4.76 -6.56
N THR A 2 -8.53 -3.69 -6.13
CA THR A 2 -7.23 -3.74 -5.46
C THR A 2 -7.43 -3.76 -3.95
N VAL A 3 -6.65 -4.59 -3.27
CA VAL A 3 -6.54 -4.59 -1.81
C VAL A 3 -5.18 -4.04 -1.43
N PHE A 4 -5.16 -3.02 -0.59
CA PHE A 4 -3.94 -2.50 0.00
C PHE A 4 -3.78 -3.01 1.42
N LEU A 5 -2.55 -3.39 1.78
CA LEU A 5 -2.19 -3.92 3.08
C LEU A 5 -1.01 -3.13 3.63
N ALA A 6 -1.19 -2.49 4.79
CA ALA A 6 -0.10 -2.05 5.63
C ALA A 6 0.46 -3.27 6.37
N ASN A 7 1.74 -3.57 6.18
CA ASN A 7 2.37 -4.82 6.60
C ASN A 7 3.56 -4.58 7.54
N TRP A 8 3.39 -3.66 8.49
CA TRP A 8 4.40 -3.36 9.51
C TRP A 8 5.77 -3.04 8.91
N ASP A 9 6.86 -3.68 9.33
CA ASP A 9 8.22 -3.48 8.78
C ASP A 9 8.35 -3.79 7.28
N ASP A 10 7.41 -4.54 6.71
CA ASP A 10 7.41 -4.90 5.30
C ASP A 10 6.76 -3.81 4.42
N GLY A 11 6.26 -2.71 4.99
CA GLY A 11 5.77 -1.57 4.23
C GLY A 11 4.34 -1.77 3.70
N VAL A 12 4.05 -1.30 2.48
CA VAL A 12 2.72 -1.42 1.87
C VAL A 12 2.73 -2.35 0.66
N ARG A 13 1.70 -3.20 0.58
CA ARG A 13 1.49 -4.15 -0.53
C ARG A 13 0.16 -3.89 -1.22
N ALA A 14 0.13 -4.10 -2.53
CA ALA A 14 -1.09 -4.19 -3.30
C ALA A 14 -1.34 -5.65 -3.71
N TYR A 15 -2.61 -6.05 -3.72
CA TYR A 15 -3.05 -7.35 -4.17
C TYR A 15 -4.26 -7.23 -5.11
N SER A 16 -4.31 -8.13 -6.07
CA SER A 16 -5.57 -8.49 -6.74
C SER A 16 -6.24 -9.62 -5.97
N TYR A 17 -7.57 -9.59 -5.87
CA TYR A 17 -8.38 -10.68 -5.33
C TYR A 17 -9.36 -11.18 -6.39
N ASN A 18 -9.29 -12.47 -6.71
CA ASN A 18 -10.12 -13.11 -7.73
C ASN A 18 -11.36 -13.84 -7.17
N GLY A 19 -11.65 -13.67 -5.88
CA GLY A 19 -12.73 -14.40 -5.18
C GLY A 19 -12.27 -15.67 -4.46
N SER A 20 -11.02 -16.10 -4.64
CA SER A 20 -10.46 -17.29 -3.97
C SER A 20 -9.06 -17.05 -3.42
N SER A 21 -8.21 -16.37 -4.18
CA SER A 21 -6.83 -16.10 -3.81
C SER A 21 -6.44 -14.64 -4.01
N PHE A 22 -5.46 -14.23 -3.21
CA PHE A 22 -4.75 -12.97 -3.37
C PHE A 22 -3.48 -13.18 -4.20
N SER A 23 -3.23 -12.30 -5.15
CA SER A 23 -1.97 -12.24 -5.89
C SER A 23 -1.33 -10.88 -5.66
N ASN A 24 -0.10 -10.86 -5.16
CA ASN A 24 0.63 -9.61 -4.92
C ASN A 24 0.96 -8.97 -6.26
N THR A 25 0.55 -7.71 -6.42
CA THR A 25 0.73 -6.94 -7.66
C THR A 25 1.79 -5.87 -7.52
N ALA A 26 2.00 -5.35 -6.30
CA ALA A 26 3.06 -4.40 -5.99
C ALA A 26 3.46 -4.44 -4.52
N HIS A 27 4.65 -3.92 -4.23
CA HIS A 27 5.24 -3.79 -2.91
C HIS A 27 6.20 -2.59 -2.89
N ILE A 28 6.15 -1.79 -1.83
CA ILE A 28 7.14 -0.75 -1.55
C ILE A 28 7.41 -0.70 -0.05
N SER A 29 8.68 -0.55 0.31
CA SER A 29 9.13 -0.40 1.69
C SER A 29 10.21 0.67 1.76
N ASP A 30 9.80 1.90 2.08
CA ASP A 30 10.69 3.04 2.30
C ASP A 30 11.11 3.16 3.78
N GLY A 31 11.16 2.03 4.49
CA GLY A 31 11.48 1.95 5.92
C GLY A 31 10.36 2.41 6.87
N GLY A 32 10.60 2.23 8.17
CA GLY A 32 9.59 2.46 9.23
C GLY A 32 8.47 1.42 9.24
N GLU A 33 7.53 1.57 10.19
CA GLU A 33 6.43 0.61 10.35
C GLU A 33 5.15 1.12 9.69
N ALA A 34 4.61 0.33 8.75
CA ALA A 34 3.31 0.56 8.15
C ALA A 34 2.18 0.13 9.10
N LEU A 35 1.45 1.10 9.66
CA LEU A 35 0.42 0.85 10.68
C LEU A 35 -1.02 0.87 10.13
N GLY A 36 -1.24 1.53 8.99
CA GLY A 36 -2.56 1.64 8.39
C GLY A 36 -2.50 2.20 6.99
N VAL A 37 -3.52 1.89 6.19
CA VAL A 37 -3.62 2.34 4.80
C VAL A 37 -5.04 2.83 4.50
N ALA A 38 -5.13 3.92 3.76
CA ALA A 38 -6.38 4.47 3.24
C ALA A 38 -6.21 4.91 1.78
N VAL A 39 -7.30 4.94 1.01
CA VAL A 39 -7.28 5.37 -0.39
C VAL A 39 -8.13 6.62 -0.52
N GLY A 40 -7.52 7.70 -1.04
CA GLY A 40 -8.20 8.94 -1.38
C GLY A 40 -9.17 8.76 -2.54
N SER A 41 -10.14 9.68 -2.68
CA SER A 41 -11.07 9.67 -3.81
C SER A 41 -10.40 9.87 -5.17
N ASP A 42 -9.17 10.41 -5.18
CA ASP A 42 -8.28 10.57 -6.33
C ASP A 42 -7.42 9.32 -6.63
N GLY A 43 -7.52 8.28 -5.80
CA GLY A 43 -6.74 7.06 -5.92
C GLY A 43 -5.38 7.09 -5.22
N THR A 44 -5.02 8.19 -4.54
CA THR A 44 -3.78 8.24 -3.74
C THR A 44 -3.86 7.28 -2.57
N VAL A 45 -2.81 6.48 -2.38
CA VAL A 45 -2.67 5.54 -1.26
C VAL A 45 -1.93 6.24 -0.13
N PHE A 46 -2.62 6.47 0.97
CA PHE A 46 -2.06 7.07 2.18
C PHE A 46 -1.63 5.99 3.16
N LEU A 47 -0.37 6.04 3.61
CA LEU A 47 0.21 5.10 4.56
C LEU A 47 0.54 5.84 5.86
N ALA A 48 -0.06 5.41 6.96
CA ALA A 48 0.37 5.83 8.29
C ALA A 48 1.68 5.10 8.64
N ASN A 49 2.73 5.87 8.86
CA ASN A 49 4.08 5.40 9.19
C ASN A 49 4.49 5.91 10.57
N SER A 50 5.06 5.02 11.40
CA SER A 50 5.44 5.37 12.78
C SER A 50 6.63 6.32 12.89
N LEU A 51 7.50 6.41 11.88
CA LEU A 51 8.74 7.17 11.93
C LEU A 51 8.61 8.60 11.40
N ASP A 52 7.88 8.79 10.31
CA ASP A 52 7.79 10.09 9.61
C ASP A 52 6.36 10.59 9.40
N GLY A 53 5.36 9.88 9.93
CA GLY A 53 3.97 10.33 10.00
C GLY A 53 3.11 9.76 8.87
N LEU A 54 2.88 10.53 7.81
CA LEU A 54 1.98 10.12 6.72
C LEU A 54 2.71 10.16 5.38
N ARG A 55 2.66 9.06 4.64
CA ARG A 55 3.20 8.95 3.28
C ARG A 55 2.07 8.84 2.26
N ALA A 56 2.32 9.28 1.04
CA ALA A 56 1.38 9.23 -0.07
C ALA A 56 2.04 8.55 -1.27
N TYR A 57 1.31 7.66 -1.92
CA TYR A 57 1.78 6.91 -3.07
C TYR A 57 0.72 6.89 -4.18
N SER A 58 1.18 6.90 -5.43
CA SER A 58 0.38 6.51 -6.59
C SER A 58 0.56 5.02 -6.87
N TYR A 59 -0.50 4.36 -7.35
CA TYR A 59 -0.47 2.94 -7.74
C TYR A 59 -1.07 2.78 -9.15
N ASP A 60 -0.31 2.17 -10.06
CA ASP A 60 -0.68 2.03 -11.48
C ASP A 60 -1.23 0.65 -11.86
N GLY A 61 -1.31 -0.28 -10.90
CA GLY A 61 -1.65 -1.69 -11.16
C GLY A 61 -0.50 -2.65 -10.90
N ASN A 62 0.74 -2.19 -11.02
CA ASN A 62 1.94 -3.03 -10.99
C ASN A 62 3.07 -2.46 -10.11
N SER A 63 3.03 -1.17 -9.79
CA SER A 63 4.05 -0.51 -9.00
C SER A 63 3.49 0.63 -8.16
N PHE A 64 4.23 0.98 -7.11
CA PHE A 64 4.02 2.21 -6.36
C PHE A 64 5.02 3.27 -6.82
N SER A 65 4.60 4.53 -6.79
CA SER A 65 5.48 5.70 -6.93
C SER A 65 5.08 6.77 -5.91
N ASN A 66 6.04 7.59 -5.51
CA ASN A 66 5.91 8.70 -4.56
C ASN A 66 5.79 10.04 -5.28
#